data_AF-A0A7N0UDV4-F1
#
_entry.id   AF-A0A7N0UDV4-F1
#
_cell.length_a   1.000
_cell.length_b   1.000
_cell.length_c   1.000
_cell.angle_alpha   90.00
_cell.angle_beta   90.00
_cell.angle_gamma   90.00
#
_symmetry.space_group_name_H-M   'P 1'
#
loop_
_entity.id
_entity.type
_entity.pdbx_description
1 polymer ?
#
loop_
_entity_poly.entity_id
_entity_poly.type
_entity_poly.pdbx_seq_one_letter_code
_entity_poly.pdbx_strand_id
1 'polypeptide(L)'
;MAGTESRTDDVQRMIDEYLSQDFSTEIDDIFLNVLGRHAETFDFQDNQLLNEKAIVMNHQEDRRISALGRSVIPMIASGFSQQGAAAIFVLAYNLKDPSNGQYIFDLPPEAINTGDVSYIELPAQVLYSARAHEPLPAISNVGEEAGAYCYLAASLLRMFIKSEEDYVRAFNQITTGYAKFFGKPMPISPPRPSVDAIRTLSHFFTNKVIYKASLFRILYCSGNTKRAAGMRRFLYENYLENTGMHAVSIFAKLCAKLNCRAAVLALGTMTELETRDDENHSRKMWRFGRIFDENFMAPLRTKACPAFTYILASALKQEDPQSNQNILNIVHFADISAERKRVLDAVGKALVTEIRKMPMQ
;
A
#
# COMPACT_ATOMS: atom_id res chain seq x y z
N MET A 1 30.20 44.93 8.00
CA MET A 1 29.76 43.54 8.24
C MET A 1 28.76 43.51 9.41
N ALA A 2 27.68 44.27 9.34
CA ALA A 2 26.66 44.33 10.38
C ALA A 2 25.29 44.31 9.68
N GLY A 3 24.71 43.13 9.52
CA GLY A 3 23.47 42.96 8.73
C GLY A 3 22.90 41.55 8.68
N THR A 4 23.56 40.56 9.30
CA THR A 4 23.12 39.16 9.34
C THR A 4 22.60 38.70 10.70
N GLU A 5 22.91 39.38 11.80
CA GLU A 5 22.43 39.00 13.15
C GLU A 5 20.96 39.37 13.38
N SER A 6 20.51 40.55 12.95
CA SER A 6 19.13 41.05 13.16
C SER A 6 18.03 40.17 12.55
N ARG A 7 18.31 39.41 11.49
CA ARG A 7 17.30 38.58 10.79
C ARG A 7 17.09 37.21 11.44
N THR A 8 18.06 36.76 12.24
CA THR A 8 18.04 35.44 12.89
C THR A 8 17.28 35.53 14.21
N ASP A 9 17.44 36.65 14.91
CA ASP A 9 16.73 36.96 16.16
C ASP A 9 15.24 37.23 15.92
N ASP A 10 14.87 37.88 14.81
CA ASP A 10 13.46 38.07 14.44
C ASP A 10 12.76 36.75 14.11
N VAL A 11 13.45 35.81 13.46
CA VAL A 11 12.92 34.46 13.17
C VAL A 11 12.83 33.63 14.44
N GLN A 12 13.82 33.70 15.33
CA GLN A 12 13.81 32.99 16.61
C GLN A 12 12.71 33.55 17.52
N ARG A 13 12.50 34.87 17.56
CA ARG A 13 11.41 35.50 18.30
C ARG A 13 10.04 35.18 17.71
N MET A 14 9.92 35.14 16.38
CA MET A 14 8.71 34.64 15.71
C MET A 14 8.46 33.18 16.07
N ILE A 15 9.49 32.33 16.07
CA ILE A 15 9.39 30.92 16.47
C ILE A 15 8.96 30.82 17.93
N ASP A 16 9.52 31.61 18.84
CA ASP A 16 9.19 31.54 20.28
C ASP A 16 7.80 32.14 20.61
N GLU A 17 7.37 33.20 19.90
CA GLU A 17 6.00 33.74 19.97
C GLU A 17 4.98 32.74 19.39
N TYR A 18 5.29 32.13 18.24
CA TYR A 18 4.44 31.14 17.59
C TYR A 18 4.40 29.80 18.35
N LEU A 19 5.50 29.40 19.00
CA LEU A 19 5.61 28.18 19.81
C LEU A 19 4.95 28.29 21.20
N SER A 20 4.76 29.48 21.75
CA SER A 20 4.29 29.65 23.14
C SER A 20 2.79 29.85 23.30
N GLN A 21 2.08 30.32 22.26
CA GLN A 21 0.61 30.50 22.30
C GLN A 21 -0.14 29.90 21.11
N ASP A 22 0.44 29.91 19.91
CA ASP A 22 -0.23 29.41 18.70
C ASP A 22 0.10 27.94 18.40
N PHE A 23 1.21 27.41 18.89
CA PHE A 23 1.62 26.03 18.60
C PHE A 23 0.75 24.99 19.28
N SER A 24 0.43 25.17 20.58
CA SER A 24 -0.58 24.33 21.24
C SER A 24 -1.91 24.50 20.53
N THR A 25 -2.35 25.72 20.24
CA THR A 25 -3.68 25.97 19.65
C THR A 25 -3.80 25.47 18.21
N GLU A 26 -2.76 25.55 17.38
CA GLU A 26 -2.76 25.11 15.98
C GLU A 26 -2.48 23.60 15.87
N ILE A 27 -1.66 23.01 16.75
CA ILE A 27 -1.60 21.55 16.93
C ILE A 27 -2.93 21.07 17.45
N ASP A 28 -3.46 21.60 18.54
CA ASP A 28 -4.74 21.21 19.10
C ASP A 28 -5.87 21.42 18.10
N ASP A 29 -5.90 22.49 17.30
CA ASP A 29 -6.89 22.65 16.23
C ASP A 29 -6.67 21.67 15.07
N ILE A 30 -5.43 21.41 14.64
CA ILE A 30 -5.15 20.40 13.62
C ILE A 30 -5.55 19.01 14.15
N PHE A 31 -5.22 18.67 15.38
CA PHE A 31 -5.45 17.37 16.00
C PHE A 31 -6.92 17.18 16.41
N LEU A 32 -7.58 18.18 17.02
CA LEU A 32 -8.99 18.15 17.42
C LEU A 32 -9.93 18.22 16.21
N ASN A 33 -9.60 19.00 15.16
CA ASN A 33 -10.40 18.98 13.93
C ASN A 33 -10.19 17.71 13.11
N VAL A 34 -9.00 17.09 13.15
CA VAL A 34 -8.72 15.84 12.42
C VAL A 34 -9.29 14.61 13.15
N LEU A 35 -9.24 14.56 14.49
CA LEU A 35 -9.56 13.35 15.27
C LEU A 35 -10.83 13.47 16.13
N GLY A 36 -11.19 14.67 16.58
CA GLY A 36 -12.22 14.87 17.61
C GLY A 36 -13.68 14.78 17.15
N ARG A 37 -13.96 14.82 15.84
CA ARG A 37 -15.35 14.83 15.30
C ARG A 37 -15.76 13.59 14.50
N HIS A 38 -14.91 12.57 14.40
CA HIS A 38 -15.02 11.58 13.33
C HIS A 38 -14.82 10.12 13.75
N ALA A 39 -14.98 9.77 15.04
CA ALA A 39 -14.72 8.44 15.60
C ALA A 39 -15.30 7.27 14.76
N GLU A 40 -16.49 7.41 14.20
CA GLU A 40 -17.14 6.38 13.36
C GLU A 40 -16.41 6.10 12.03
N THR A 41 -15.62 7.05 11.52
CA THR A 41 -14.88 6.92 10.24
C THR A 41 -13.49 6.27 10.40
N PHE A 42 -13.14 5.85 11.62
CA PHE A 42 -11.85 5.26 11.97
C PHE A 42 -11.92 3.76 12.31
N ASP A 43 -13.11 3.15 12.36
CA ASP A 43 -13.25 1.71 12.56
C ASP A 43 -13.37 0.99 11.22
N PHE A 44 -12.52 0.00 10.99
CA PHE A 44 -12.59 -0.88 9.81
C PHE A 44 -12.31 -2.30 10.25
N GLN A 45 -13.37 -3.11 10.27
CA GLN A 45 -13.33 -4.46 10.82
C GLN A 45 -12.74 -5.44 9.80
N ASP A 46 -11.96 -6.39 10.30
CA ASP A 46 -11.30 -7.39 9.48
C ASP A 46 -12.28 -8.27 8.69
N ASN A 47 -13.50 -8.46 9.18
CA ASN A 47 -14.51 -9.32 8.57
C ASN A 47 -15.54 -8.58 7.69
N GLN A 48 -15.44 -7.24 7.58
CA GLN A 48 -16.50 -6.38 7.03
C GLN A 48 -16.95 -6.77 5.60
N LEU A 49 -16.06 -7.32 4.77
CA LEU A 49 -16.34 -7.70 3.38
C LEU A 49 -16.22 -9.20 3.10
N LEU A 50 -16.13 -10.07 4.11
CA LEU A 50 -16.02 -11.51 3.87
C LEU A 50 -17.25 -12.11 3.18
N ASN A 51 -18.43 -11.55 3.45
CA ASN A 51 -19.70 -12.00 2.89
C ASN A 51 -19.95 -11.49 1.46
N GLU A 52 -19.12 -10.59 0.94
CA GLU A 52 -19.25 -10.10 -0.43
C GLU A 52 -18.87 -11.18 -1.45
N LYS A 53 -19.58 -11.19 -2.58
CA LYS A 53 -19.32 -12.13 -3.67
C LYS A 53 -17.92 -11.89 -4.25
N ALA A 54 -17.08 -12.92 -4.28
CA ALA A 54 -15.70 -12.84 -4.81
C ALA A 54 -15.44 -13.87 -5.92
N ILE A 55 -14.21 -13.88 -6.43
CA ILE A 55 -13.71 -14.93 -7.31
C ILE A 55 -13.33 -16.15 -6.47
N VAL A 56 -13.73 -17.34 -6.91
CA VAL A 56 -13.31 -18.60 -6.29
C VAL A 56 -11.79 -18.75 -6.40
N MET A 57 -11.12 -18.82 -5.25
CA MET A 57 -9.67 -18.99 -5.14
C MET A 57 -9.37 -20.30 -4.41
N ASN A 58 -8.89 -21.30 -5.16
CA ASN A 58 -8.51 -22.60 -4.62
C ASN A 58 -7.08 -22.92 -5.02
N HIS A 59 -6.39 -23.71 -4.20
CA HIS A 59 -5.09 -24.26 -4.56
C HIS A 59 -5.22 -25.21 -5.76
N GLN A 60 -4.33 -25.05 -6.73
CA GLN A 60 -4.31 -25.81 -7.98
C GLN A 60 -2.92 -26.37 -8.22
N GLU A 61 -2.86 -27.46 -8.97
CA GLU A 61 -1.60 -28.04 -9.42
C GLU A 61 -0.83 -27.09 -10.36
N ASP A 62 0.51 -27.15 -10.27
CA ASP A 62 1.40 -26.29 -11.06
C ASP A 62 1.15 -26.38 -12.57
N ARG A 63 0.70 -27.54 -13.07
CA ARG A 63 0.34 -27.72 -14.49
C ARG A 63 -0.83 -26.84 -14.90
N ARG A 64 -1.86 -26.72 -14.06
CA ARG A 64 -3.03 -25.89 -14.33
C ARG A 64 -2.69 -24.41 -14.19
N ILE A 65 -1.89 -24.05 -13.18
CA ILE A 65 -1.40 -22.69 -12.99
C ILE A 65 -0.52 -22.24 -14.16
N SER A 66 0.38 -23.09 -14.64
CA SER A 66 1.22 -22.78 -15.81
C SER A 66 0.39 -22.58 -17.07
N ALA A 67 -0.61 -23.45 -17.32
CA ALA A 67 -1.52 -23.29 -18.45
C ALA A 67 -2.34 -21.99 -18.37
N LEU A 68 -2.82 -21.64 -17.19
CA LEU A 68 -3.55 -20.39 -16.96
C LEU A 68 -2.63 -19.17 -17.13
N GLY A 69 -1.42 -19.22 -16.59
CA GLY A 69 -0.44 -18.14 -16.69
C GLY A 69 -0.02 -17.87 -18.14
N ARG A 70 0.15 -18.92 -18.96
CA ARG A 70 0.45 -18.79 -20.39
C ARG A 70 -0.60 -18.02 -21.18
N SER A 71 -1.88 -18.12 -20.81
CA SER A 71 -2.97 -17.43 -21.50
C SER A 71 -3.24 -16.03 -20.95
N VAL A 72 -3.06 -15.84 -19.64
CA VAL A 72 -3.40 -14.60 -18.93
C VAL A 72 -2.26 -13.60 -18.93
N ILE A 73 -1.03 -14.01 -18.63
CA ILE A 73 0.08 -13.06 -18.48
C ILE A 73 0.40 -12.27 -19.75
N PRO A 74 0.24 -12.79 -20.98
CA PRO A 74 0.46 -11.97 -22.15
C PRO A 74 -0.55 -10.82 -22.31
N MET A 75 -1.70 -10.88 -21.62
CA MET A 75 -2.70 -9.79 -21.60
C MET A 75 -2.15 -8.48 -21.06
N ILE A 76 -1.04 -8.48 -20.32
CA ILE A 76 -0.38 -7.24 -19.87
C ILE A 76 0.08 -6.36 -21.03
N ALA A 77 0.25 -6.92 -22.24
CA ALA A 77 0.63 -6.17 -23.43
C ALA A 77 -0.56 -5.83 -24.35
N SER A 78 -1.61 -6.66 -24.34
CA SER A 78 -2.71 -6.62 -25.32
C SER A 78 -4.07 -6.17 -24.77
N GLY A 79 -4.26 -6.23 -23.45
CA GLY A 79 -5.52 -5.90 -22.77
C GLY A 79 -6.15 -7.10 -22.08
N PHE A 80 -6.84 -6.84 -20.97
CA PHE A 80 -7.53 -7.86 -20.18
C PHE A 80 -9.01 -7.97 -20.55
N SER A 81 -9.53 -9.19 -20.52
CA SER A 81 -10.95 -9.46 -20.36
C SER A 81 -11.33 -9.52 -18.88
N GLN A 82 -12.63 -9.59 -18.56
CA GLN A 82 -13.06 -9.79 -17.18
C GLN A 82 -12.58 -11.14 -16.64
N GLN A 83 -12.69 -12.19 -17.45
CA GLN A 83 -12.13 -13.50 -17.13
C GLN A 83 -10.61 -13.44 -16.86
N GLY A 84 -9.86 -12.71 -17.70
CA GLY A 84 -8.42 -12.52 -17.51
C GLY A 84 -8.08 -11.78 -16.21
N ALA A 85 -8.80 -10.70 -15.92
CA ALA A 85 -8.66 -9.94 -14.68
C ALA A 85 -8.99 -10.80 -13.44
N ALA A 86 -10.03 -11.62 -13.50
CA ALA A 86 -10.36 -12.58 -12.44
C ALA A 86 -9.28 -13.65 -12.26
N ALA A 87 -8.71 -14.16 -13.35
CA ALA A 87 -7.66 -15.16 -13.30
C ALA A 87 -6.36 -14.65 -12.63
N ILE A 88 -6.11 -13.33 -12.61
CA ILE A 88 -5.02 -12.75 -11.82
C ILE A 88 -5.14 -13.09 -10.34
N PHE A 89 -6.34 -13.10 -9.77
CA PHE A 89 -6.55 -13.48 -8.36
C PHE A 89 -6.25 -14.96 -8.13
N VAL A 90 -6.69 -15.83 -9.05
CA VAL A 90 -6.41 -17.28 -8.98
C VAL A 90 -4.90 -17.55 -9.02
N LEU A 91 -4.19 -16.90 -9.95
CA LEU A 91 -2.73 -17.00 -10.05
C LEU A 91 -2.04 -16.42 -8.80
N ALA A 92 -2.42 -15.23 -8.34
CA ALA A 92 -1.82 -14.60 -7.17
C ALA A 92 -2.03 -15.43 -5.88
N TYR A 93 -3.22 -16.01 -5.71
CA TYR A 93 -3.54 -16.87 -4.57
C TYR A 93 -2.70 -18.16 -4.53
N ASN A 94 -2.31 -18.68 -5.69
CA ASN A 94 -1.46 -19.86 -5.82
C ASN A 94 0.05 -19.56 -5.72
N LEU A 95 0.43 -18.37 -5.23
CA LEU A 95 1.82 -18.04 -4.98
C LEU A 95 2.39 -18.89 -3.83
N LYS A 96 3.54 -19.52 -4.08
CA LYS A 96 4.26 -20.36 -3.12
C LYS A 96 5.46 -19.61 -2.53
N ASP A 97 5.76 -19.89 -1.28
CA ASP A 97 6.96 -19.41 -0.61
C ASP A 97 8.18 -20.16 -1.20
N PRO A 98 9.16 -19.46 -1.79
CA PRO A 98 10.30 -20.10 -2.42
C PRO A 98 11.19 -20.87 -1.44
N SER A 99 11.11 -20.59 -0.13
CA SER A 99 11.94 -21.26 0.88
C SER A 99 11.49 -22.69 1.19
N ASN A 100 10.21 -23.01 1.03
CA ASN A 100 9.64 -24.30 1.42
C ASN A 100 8.61 -24.87 0.43
N GLY A 101 8.28 -24.14 -0.64
CA GLY A 101 7.31 -24.55 -1.66
C GLY A 101 5.85 -24.56 -1.22
N GLN A 102 5.54 -24.14 0.01
CA GLN A 102 4.17 -24.08 0.54
C GLN A 102 3.43 -22.85 0.01
N TYR A 103 2.11 -22.94 -0.08
CA TYR A 103 1.29 -21.78 -0.42
C TYR A 103 1.43 -20.68 0.64
N ILE A 104 1.49 -19.43 0.16
CA ILE A 104 1.57 -18.25 1.03
C ILE A 104 0.22 -17.96 1.67
N PHE A 105 -0.85 -18.16 0.90
CA PHE A 105 -2.21 -17.85 1.29
C PHE A 105 -2.98 -19.13 1.55
N ASP A 106 -3.74 -19.14 2.64
CA ASP A 106 -4.71 -20.18 2.95
C ASP A 106 -5.97 -19.47 3.42
N LEU A 107 -7.07 -19.59 2.65
CA LEU A 107 -8.37 -19.03 3.01
C LEU A 107 -8.93 -19.79 4.20
N PRO A 108 -9.16 -19.11 5.33
CA PRO A 108 -9.80 -19.76 6.46
C PRO A 108 -11.29 -19.97 6.15
N PRO A 109 -11.95 -20.94 6.83
CA PRO A 109 -13.32 -21.32 6.50
C PRO A 109 -14.32 -20.15 6.48
N GLU A 110 -14.15 -19.18 7.37
CA GLU A 110 -15.00 -17.98 7.46
C GLU A 110 -14.90 -17.04 6.25
N ALA A 111 -13.85 -17.16 5.43
CA ALA A 111 -13.64 -16.36 4.23
C ALA A 111 -14.12 -17.05 2.94
N ILE A 112 -14.66 -18.27 3.06
CA ILE A 112 -15.20 -19.05 1.93
C ILE A 112 -16.70 -18.76 1.81
N ASN A 113 -17.15 -18.34 0.63
CA ASN A 113 -18.55 -18.03 0.37
C ASN A 113 -19.08 -18.90 -0.77
N THR A 114 -20.21 -19.58 -0.54
CA THR A 114 -20.84 -20.46 -1.54
C THR A 114 -21.38 -19.70 -2.74
N GLY A 115 -21.59 -18.38 -2.61
CA GLY A 115 -22.00 -17.51 -3.70
C GLY A 115 -20.86 -17.09 -4.63
N ASP A 116 -19.60 -17.46 -4.38
CA ASP A 116 -18.47 -17.02 -5.21
C ASP A 116 -18.57 -17.47 -6.66
N VAL A 117 -17.96 -16.68 -7.55
CA VAL A 117 -18.01 -16.89 -9.00
C VAL A 117 -16.71 -17.51 -9.49
N SER A 118 -16.80 -18.58 -10.28
CA SER A 118 -15.63 -19.10 -11.00
C SER A 118 -15.16 -18.08 -12.04
N TYR A 119 -13.85 -17.85 -12.14
CA TYR A 119 -13.31 -16.90 -13.11
C TYR A 119 -13.71 -17.23 -14.56
N ILE A 120 -13.97 -18.50 -14.88
CA ILE A 120 -14.37 -18.98 -16.22
C ILE A 120 -15.80 -18.53 -16.60
N GLU A 121 -16.64 -18.23 -15.60
CA GLU A 121 -18.02 -17.77 -15.83
C GLU A 121 -18.09 -16.29 -16.23
N LEU A 122 -16.98 -15.56 -16.12
CA LEU A 122 -16.91 -14.15 -16.46
C LEU A 122 -16.66 -13.93 -17.96
N PRO A 123 -17.08 -12.77 -18.52
CA PRO A 123 -16.88 -12.49 -19.94
C PRO A 123 -15.42 -12.58 -20.39
N ALA A 124 -15.17 -13.40 -21.42
CA ALA A 124 -13.87 -13.58 -22.04
C ALA A 124 -13.50 -12.47 -23.04
N GLN A 125 -14.45 -11.61 -23.42
CA GLN A 125 -14.25 -10.58 -24.42
C GLN A 125 -13.35 -9.45 -23.90
N VAL A 126 -12.36 -9.07 -24.70
CA VAL A 126 -11.45 -7.95 -24.41
C VAL A 126 -12.10 -6.66 -24.89
N LEU A 127 -12.28 -5.69 -23.99
CA LEU A 127 -12.96 -4.42 -24.28
C LEU A 127 -12.14 -3.49 -25.18
N TYR A 128 -10.82 -3.54 -25.06
CA TYR A 128 -9.88 -2.75 -25.84
C TYR A 128 -8.68 -3.62 -26.19
N SER A 129 -8.58 -4.06 -27.45
CA SER A 129 -7.43 -4.83 -27.94
C SER A 129 -6.61 -3.95 -28.89
N ALA A 130 -5.34 -3.75 -28.56
CA ALA A 130 -4.39 -3.14 -29.48
C ALA A 130 -3.75 -4.17 -30.42
N ARG A 131 -3.75 -5.47 -30.07
CA ARG A 131 -3.17 -6.61 -30.81
C ARG A 131 -3.60 -7.93 -30.16
N ALA A 132 -3.80 -8.98 -30.96
CA ALA A 132 -3.89 -10.35 -30.43
C ALA A 132 -2.55 -10.73 -29.78
N HIS A 133 -2.59 -11.39 -28.63
CA HIS A 133 -1.40 -11.97 -28.00
C HIS A 133 -1.37 -13.47 -28.23
N GLU A 134 -0.20 -13.99 -28.59
CA GLU A 134 0.02 -15.43 -28.57
C GLU A 134 0.26 -15.90 -27.13
N PRO A 135 -0.25 -17.08 -26.74
CA PRO A 135 0.13 -17.71 -25.48
C PRO A 135 1.65 -17.85 -25.39
N LEU A 136 2.20 -17.67 -24.20
CA LEU A 136 3.64 -17.93 -24.00
C LEU A 136 3.95 -19.41 -24.25
N PRO A 137 5.13 -19.73 -24.82
CA PRO A 137 5.55 -21.12 -24.98
C PRO A 137 5.72 -21.79 -23.62
N ALA A 138 5.38 -23.09 -23.55
CA ALA A 138 5.66 -23.88 -22.37
C ALA A 138 7.17 -24.03 -22.17
N ILE A 139 7.62 -24.08 -20.91
CA ILE A 139 9.01 -24.40 -20.57
C ILE A 139 9.11 -25.80 -19.95
N SER A 140 10.33 -26.31 -19.80
CA SER A 140 10.57 -27.67 -19.31
C SER A 140 10.18 -27.85 -17.84
N ASN A 141 10.35 -26.84 -16.99
CA ASN A 141 10.03 -26.91 -15.56
C ASN A 141 8.72 -26.20 -15.24
N VAL A 142 7.64 -27.00 -15.15
CA VAL A 142 6.28 -26.53 -14.87
C VAL A 142 6.14 -25.85 -13.51
N GLY A 143 6.87 -26.30 -12.48
CA GLY A 143 6.80 -25.67 -11.15
C GLY A 143 7.40 -24.27 -11.14
N GLU A 144 8.52 -24.10 -11.83
CA GLU A 144 9.17 -22.80 -12.00
C GLU A 144 8.32 -21.83 -12.85
N GLU A 145 7.72 -22.35 -13.92
CA GLU A 145 6.79 -21.63 -14.78
C GLU A 145 5.59 -21.10 -13.97
N ALA A 146 4.93 -21.99 -13.23
CA ALA A 146 3.82 -21.65 -12.35
C ALA A 146 4.21 -20.56 -11.34
N GLY A 147 5.34 -20.74 -10.65
CA GLY A 147 5.84 -19.77 -9.68
C GLY A 147 6.09 -18.38 -10.28
N ALA A 148 6.64 -18.30 -11.49
CA ALA A 148 6.86 -17.04 -12.18
C ALA A 148 5.56 -16.33 -12.57
N TYR A 149 4.55 -17.07 -13.02
CA TYR A 149 3.24 -16.50 -13.32
C TYR A 149 2.49 -16.03 -12.08
N CYS A 150 2.50 -16.80 -10.99
CA CYS A 150 1.93 -16.37 -9.71
C CYS A 150 2.61 -15.09 -9.19
N TYR A 151 3.95 -15.00 -9.33
CA TYR A 151 4.72 -13.83 -8.93
C TYR A 151 4.32 -12.57 -9.70
N LEU A 152 4.20 -12.68 -11.03
CA LEU A 152 3.75 -11.56 -11.88
C LEU A 152 2.29 -11.19 -11.57
N ALA A 153 1.41 -12.17 -11.41
CA ALA A 153 0.01 -11.92 -11.05
C ALA A 153 -0.13 -11.20 -9.70
N ALA A 154 0.61 -11.62 -8.67
CA ALA A 154 0.64 -10.93 -7.39
C ALA A 154 1.18 -9.50 -7.52
N SER A 155 2.14 -9.24 -8.42
CA SER A 155 2.61 -7.88 -8.69
C SER A 155 1.53 -6.95 -9.25
N LEU A 156 0.58 -7.49 -10.03
CA LEU A 156 -0.50 -6.74 -10.66
C LEU A 156 -1.58 -6.29 -9.66
N LEU A 157 -1.64 -6.89 -8.47
CA LEU A 157 -2.56 -6.45 -7.40
C LEU A 157 -2.33 -4.98 -7.00
N ARG A 158 -1.15 -4.41 -7.27
CA ARG A 158 -0.89 -2.98 -7.04
C ARG A 158 -1.75 -2.05 -7.91
N MET A 159 -2.40 -2.56 -8.96
CA MET A 159 -3.28 -1.80 -9.88
C MET A 159 -4.60 -1.34 -9.25
N PHE A 160 -4.90 -1.74 -8.02
CA PHE A 160 -5.97 -1.09 -7.25
C PHE A 160 -5.65 0.37 -6.90
N ILE A 161 -4.37 0.74 -6.87
CA ILE A 161 -3.92 2.04 -6.34
C ILE A 161 -2.88 2.73 -7.23
N LYS A 162 -1.93 1.99 -7.80
CA LYS A 162 -0.84 2.57 -8.59
C LYS A 162 -1.30 2.87 -10.00
N SER A 163 -0.81 3.97 -10.56
CA SER A 163 -1.07 4.31 -11.96
C SER A 163 -0.47 3.27 -12.91
N GLU A 164 -1.03 3.22 -14.09
CA GLU A 164 -0.64 2.33 -15.16
C GLU A 164 0.81 2.62 -15.61
N GLU A 165 1.18 3.91 -15.71
CA GLU A 165 2.52 4.33 -16.09
C GLU A 165 3.57 3.94 -15.03
N ASP A 166 3.21 4.02 -13.75
CA ASP A 166 4.08 3.59 -12.66
C ASP A 166 4.39 2.10 -12.74
N TYR A 167 3.39 1.27 -13.07
CA TYR A 167 3.59 -0.16 -13.24
C TYR A 167 4.50 -0.47 -14.43
N VAL A 168 4.23 0.13 -15.59
CA VAL A 168 5.02 -0.08 -16.80
C VAL A 168 6.48 0.31 -16.56
N ARG A 169 6.75 1.43 -15.86
CA ARG A 169 8.11 1.83 -15.49
C ARG A 169 8.77 0.86 -14.51
N ALA A 170 8.01 0.33 -13.54
CA ALA A 170 8.52 -0.60 -12.53
C ALA A 170 8.73 -2.03 -13.07
N PHE A 171 8.19 -2.38 -14.24
CA PHE A 171 8.13 -3.77 -14.71
C PHE A 171 9.50 -4.48 -14.79
N ASN A 172 10.54 -3.78 -15.24
CA ASN A 172 11.90 -4.34 -15.26
C ASN A 172 12.42 -4.64 -13.85
N GLN A 173 12.12 -3.78 -12.87
CA GLN A 173 12.49 -4.02 -11.47
C GLN A 173 11.71 -5.19 -10.88
N ILE A 174 10.44 -5.37 -11.25
CA ILE A 174 9.62 -6.50 -10.83
C ILE A 174 10.21 -7.81 -11.37
N THR A 175 10.45 -7.88 -12.69
CA THR A 175 10.97 -9.10 -13.34
C THR A 175 12.38 -9.46 -12.86
N THR A 176 13.29 -8.49 -12.73
CA THR A 176 14.64 -8.73 -12.17
C THR A 176 14.62 -9.04 -10.68
N GLY A 177 13.65 -8.48 -9.94
CA GLY A 177 13.43 -8.73 -8.51
C GLY A 177 13.06 -10.18 -8.19
N TYR A 178 12.61 -10.97 -9.17
CA TYR A 178 12.32 -12.40 -8.99
C TYR A 178 13.52 -13.17 -8.43
N ALA A 179 14.72 -12.89 -8.95
CA ALA A 179 15.94 -13.58 -8.53
C ALA A 179 16.29 -13.37 -7.05
N LYS A 180 15.87 -12.25 -6.46
CA LYS A 180 16.06 -11.98 -5.02
C LYS A 180 15.32 -12.98 -4.14
N PHE A 181 14.17 -13.49 -4.60
CA PHE A 181 13.30 -14.36 -3.80
C PHE A 181 13.47 -15.83 -4.17
N PHE A 182 13.66 -16.14 -5.45
CA PHE A 182 13.75 -17.51 -5.95
C PHE A 182 15.19 -18.00 -6.19
N GLY A 183 16.20 -17.15 -5.98
CA GLY A 183 17.62 -17.49 -6.14
C GLY A 183 18.07 -17.71 -7.59
N LYS A 184 17.19 -17.47 -8.56
CA LYS A 184 17.45 -17.69 -10.00
C LYS A 184 16.70 -16.67 -10.85
N PRO A 185 17.16 -16.38 -12.09
CA PRO A 185 16.44 -15.51 -13.01
C PRO A 185 15.02 -16.00 -13.29
N MET A 186 14.15 -15.08 -13.71
CA MET A 186 12.79 -15.44 -14.12
C MET A 186 12.84 -16.41 -15.30
N PRO A 187 12.20 -17.60 -15.20
CA PRO A 187 12.31 -18.67 -16.19
C PRO A 187 11.48 -18.43 -17.46
N ILE A 188 10.61 -17.40 -17.44
CA ILE A 188 9.74 -16.99 -18.53
C ILE A 188 10.16 -15.62 -19.07
N SER A 189 9.81 -15.34 -20.32
CA SER A 189 9.99 -14.03 -20.94
C SER A 189 8.64 -13.36 -21.15
N PRO A 190 8.07 -12.70 -20.12
CA PRO A 190 6.77 -12.04 -20.25
C PRO A 190 6.88 -10.86 -21.25
N PRO A 191 5.84 -10.56 -22.02
CA PRO A 191 5.87 -9.40 -22.91
C PRO A 191 5.94 -8.11 -22.08
N ARG A 192 6.44 -7.02 -22.69
CA ARG A 192 6.44 -5.73 -22.02
C ARG A 192 5.00 -5.23 -21.86
N PRO A 193 4.62 -4.76 -20.66
CA PRO A 193 3.29 -4.24 -20.44
C PRO A 193 3.07 -2.96 -21.23
N SER A 194 1.85 -2.79 -21.76
CA SER A 194 1.43 -1.54 -22.39
C SER A 194 0.51 -0.76 -21.45
N VAL A 195 0.58 0.57 -21.49
CA VAL A 195 -0.24 1.42 -20.61
C VAL A 195 -1.73 1.13 -20.83
N ASP A 196 -2.17 1.01 -22.09
CA ASP A 196 -3.57 0.73 -22.42
C ASP A 196 -4.05 -0.62 -21.89
N ALA A 197 -3.22 -1.66 -21.99
CA ALA A 197 -3.57 -2.97 -21.46
C ALA A 197 -3.68 -2.96 -19.94
N ILE A 198 -2.74 -2.33 -19.24
CA ILE A 198 -2.79 -2.19 -17.78
C ILE A 198 -3.98 -1.33 -17.35
N ARG A 199 -4.37 -0.31 -18.14
CA ARG A 199 -5.58 0.50 -17.91
C ARG A 199 -6.85 -0.35 -17.92
N THR A 200 -6.96 -1.35 -18.79
CA THR A 200 -8.13 -2.25 -18.77
C THR A 200 -8.24 -3.04 -17.46
N LEU A 201 -7.11 -3.50 -16.91
CA LEU A 201 -7.07 -4.21 -15.63
C LEU A 201 -7.44 -3.28 -14.46
N SER A 202 -6.81 -2.10 -14.42
CA SER A 202 -7.09 -1.04 -13.46
C SER A 202 -8.58 -0.66 -13.47
N HIS A 203 -9.16 -0.46 -14.65
CA HIS A 203 -10.59 -0.19 -14.81
C HIS A 203 -11.48 -1.27 -14.17
N PHE A 204 -11.17 -2.54 -14.39
CA PHE A 204 -11.92 -3.63 -13.76
C PHE A 204 -11.78 -3.59 -12.24
N PHE A 205 -10.55 -3.53 -11.73
CA PHE A 205 -10.26 -3.52 -10.29
C PHE A 205 -10.95 -2.37 -9.54
N THR A 206 -11.00 -1.18 -10.14
CA THR A 206 -11.64 -0.01 -9.51
C THR A 206 -13.17 -0.09 -9.56
N ASN A 207 -13.75 -0.54 -10.68
CA ASN A 207 -15.18 -0.34 -10.97
C ASN A 207 -16.08 -1.55 -10.69
N LYS A 208 -15.53 -2.72 -10.32
CA LYS A 208 -16.34 -3.92 -10.03
C LYS A 208 -16.08 -4.44 -8.62
N VAL A 209 -17.16 -4.54 -7.84
CA VAL A 209 -17.15 -5.00 -6.44
C VAL A 209 -16.50 -6.37 -6.29
N ILE A 210 -16.75 -7.30 -7.22
CA ILE A 210 -16.21 -8.67 -7.16
C ILE A 210 -14.68 -8.72 -7.09
N TYR A 211 -13.97 -7.81 -7.75
CA TYR A 211 -12.51 -7.77 -7.69
C TYR A 211 -12.02 -7.13 -6.39
N LYS A 212 -12.70 -6.10 -5.88
CA LYS A 212 -12.41 -5.55 -4.55
C LYS A 212 -12.60 -6.62 -3.46
N ALA A 213 -13.72 -7.36 -3.49
CA ALA A 213 -13.96 -8.48 -2.57
C ALA A 213 -12.88 -9.58 -2.68
N SER A 214 -12.43 -9.88 -3.90
CA SER A 214 -11.35 -10.86 -4.12
C SER A 214 -10.00 -10.39 -3.57
N LEU A 215 -9.66 -9.11 -3.77
CA LEU A 215 -8.47 -8.50 -3.15
C LEU A 215 -8.59 -8.55 -1.63
N PHE A 216 -9.74 -8.17 -1.07
CA PHE A 216 -9.99 -8.16 0.36
C PHE A 216 -9.65 -9.51 0.97
N ARG A 217 -10.08 -10.62 0.36
CA ARG A 217 -9.80 -11.97 0.84
C ARG A 217 -8.33 -12.37 0.75
N ILE A 218 -7.61 -11.98 -0.31
CA ILE A 218 -6.14 -12.15 -0.36
C ILE A 218 -5.47 -11.40 0.80
N LEU A 219 -5.87 -10.16 1.04
CA LEU A 219 -5.31 -9.34 2.11
C LEU A 219 -5.68 -9.89 3.50
N TYR A 220 -6.89 -10.40 3.66
CA TYR A 220 -7.36 -11.06 4.89
C TYR A 220 -6.53 -12.30 5.23
N CYS A 221 -6.22 -13.15 4.24
CA CYS A 221 -5.27 -14.26 4.38
C CYS A 221 -3.87 -13.77 4.76
N SER A 222 -3.47 -12.61 4.24
CA SER A 222 -2.13 -12.08 4.42
C SER A 222 -1.87 -11.53 5.83
N GLY A 223 -2.91 -11.01 6.50
CA GLY A 223 -2.80 -10.27 7.77
C GLY A 223 -2.11 -11.03 8.91
N ASN A 224 -2.32 -12.35 9.00
CA ASN A 224 -1.78 -13.17 10.09
C ASN A 224 -0.57 -14.04 9.70
N THR A 225 -0.16 -14.05 8.44
CA THR A 225 0.95 -14.91 8.00
C THR A 225 2.24 -14.12 7.82
N LYS A 226 3.33 -14.66 8.38
CA LYS A 226 4.71 -14.17 8.20
C LYS A 226 5.39 -14.78 6.97
N ARG A 227 4.74 -15.75 6.31
CA ARG A 227 5.29 -16.45 5.13
C ARG A 227 5.57 -15.46 4.01
N ALA A 228 6.76 -15.58 3.42
CA ALA A 228 7.20 -14.73 2.32
C ALA A 228 6.94 -13.21 2.49
N ALA A 229 6.92 -12.68 3.73
CA ALA A 229 6.52 -11.29 3.99
C ALA A 229 7.32 -10.26 3.16
N GLY A 230 8.63 -10.48 2.99
CA GLY A 230 9.47 -9.63 2.15
C GLY A 230 9.05 -9.62 0.67
N MET A 231 8.59 -10.76 0.15
CA MET A 231 8.10 -10.88 -1.22
C MET A 231 6.74 -10.23 -1.39
N ARG A 232 5.80 -10.46 -0.48
CA ARG A 232 4.46 -9.83 -0.52
C ARG A 232 4.55 -8.31 -0.44
N ARG A 233 5.37 -7.79 0.48
CA ARG A 233 5.68 -6.35 0.60
C ARG A 233 6.24 -5.77 -0.68
N PHE A 234 7.17 -6.47 -1.32
CA PHE A 234 7.74 -6.05 -2.61
C PHE A 234 6.72 -6.10 -3.75
N LEU A 235 5.83 -7.09 -3.77
CA LEU A 235 4.90 -7.32 -4.87
C LEU A 235 3.67 -6.42 -4.82
N TYR A 236 3.05 -6.24 -3.65
CA TYR A 236 1.81 -5.47 -3.56
C TYR A 236 1.59 -4.77 -2.21
N GLU A 237 1.94 -5.35 -1.05
CA GLU A 237 1.46 -4.81 0.25
C GLU A 237 1.93 -3.37 0.50
N ASN A 238 3.21 -3.06 0.25
CA ASN A 238 3.74 -1.70 0.45
C ASN A 238 3.05 -0.63 -0.42
N TYR A 239 2.37 -1.05 -1.50
CA TYR A 239 1.65 -0.14 -2.40
C TYR A 239 0.17 0.01 -2.02
N LEU A 240 -0.39 -0.99 -1.34
CA LEU A 240 -1.80 -1.03 -0.94
C LEU A 240 -2.01 -0.48 0.47
N GLU A 241 -1.07 -0.75 1.38
CA GLU A 241 -1.10 -0.26 2.75
C GLU A 241 -1.12 1.27 2.82
N ASN A 242 -1.95 1.80 3.72
CA ASN A 242 -2.06 3.21 4.08
C ASN A 242 -2.24 4.13 2.87
N THR A 243 -2.93 3.65 1.83
CA THR A 243 -3.05 4.36 0.56
C THR A 243 -3.57 5.80 0.75
N GLY A 244 -2.79 6.77 0.26
CA GLY A 244 -3.11 8.19 0.35
C GLY A 244 -3.05 8.79 1.76
N MET A 245 -2.55 8.03 2.75
CA MET A 245 -2.36 8.46 4.13
C MET A 245 -0.87 8.37 4.51
N HIS A 246 -0.04 9.16 3.83
CA HIS A 246 1.40 9.16 4.09
C HIS A 246 1.74 9.46 5.54
N ALA A 247 0.91 10.27 6.23
CA ALA A 247 1.05 10.56 7.64
C ALA A 247 1.21 9.28 8.48
N VAL A 248 0.41 8.23 8.22
CA VAL A 248 0.48 6.95 8.96
C VAL A 248 1.83 6.26 8.81
N SER A 249 2.31 6.13 7.58
CA SER A 249 3.55 5.41 7.31
C SER A 249 4.79 6.19 7.76
N ILE A 250 4.77 7.52 7.64
CA ILE A 250 5.84 8.40 8.10
C ILE A 250 5.90 8.39 9.62
N PHE A 251 4.74 8.48 10.25
CA PHE A 251 4.58 8.43 11.69
C PHE A 251 5.14 7.14 12.29
N ALA A 252 4.74 5.98 11.77
CA ALA A 252 5.22 4.69 12.26
C ALA A 252 6.76 4.58 12.17
N LYS A 253 7.35 5.08 11.08
CA LYS A 253 8.81 5.15 10.92
C LYS A 253 9.47 6.11 11.92
N LEU A 254 8.86 7.25 12.18
CA LEU A 254 9.35 8.23 13.15
C LEU A 254 9.33 7.66 14.57
N CYS A 255 8.23 7.01 14.98
CA CYS A 255 8.14 6.33 16.27
C CYS A 255 9.21 5.25 16.42
N ALA A 256 9.41 4.42 15.38
CA ALA A 256 10.45 3.39 15.38
C ALA A 256 11.86 4.00 15.48
N LYS A 257 12.11 5.14 14.82
CA LYS A 257 13.40 5.83 14.84
C LYS A 257 13.70 6.49 16.18
N LEU A 258 12.69 7.11 16.78
CA LEU A 258 12.78 7.78 18.08
C LEU A 258 12.65 6.81 19.26
N ASN A 259 12.36 5.53 18.99
CA ASN A 259 12.06 4.51 19.99
C ASN A 259 11.00 4.99 21.00
N CYS A 260 9.95 5.64 20.50
CA CYS A 260 8.86 6.18 21.30
C CYS A 260 7.54 5.47 20.97
N ARG A 261 6.64 5.39 21.95
CA ARG A 261 5.26 4.91 21.71
C ARG A 261 4.49 5.94 20.91
N ALA A 262 3.63 5.47 20.02
CA ALA A 262 2.77 6.31 19.19
C ALA A 262 1.81 7.21 20.00
N ALA A 263 1.47 6.80 21.23
CA ALA A 263 0.65 7.58 22.17
C ALA A 263 1.23 8.96 22.51
N VAL A 264 2.56 9.15 22.37
CA VAL A 264 3.25 10.41 22.68
C VAL A 264 2.92 11.54 21.69
N LEU A 265 2.46 11.19 20.49
CA LEU A 265 2.31 12.12 19.38
C LEU A 265 0.86 12.49 19.07
N ALA A 266 -0.07 12.28 20.02
CA ALA A 266 -1.49 12.61 19.91
C ALA A 266 -2.26 11.98 18.72
N LEU A 267 -1.70 10.97 18.06
CA LEU A 267 -2.43 10.08 17.14
C LEU A 267 -3.01 8.89 17.90
N GLY A 268 -3.74 9.16 18.98
CA GLY A 268 -4.30 8.15 19.88
C GLY A 268 -5.07 7.07 19.12
N THR A 269 -5.94 7.47 18.18
CA THR A 269 -6.73 6.56 17.35
C THR A 269 -5.90 5.65 16.45
N MET A 270 -4.80 6.14 15.87
CA MET A 270 -3.92 5.30 15.05
C MET A 270 -3.08 4.35 15.90
N THR A 271 -2.67 4.80 17.07
CA THR A 271 -2.00 3.94 18.07
C THR A 271 -2.92 2.84 18.52
N GLU A 272 -4.17 3.20 18.83
CA GLU A 272 -5.22 2.27 19.20
C GLU A 272 -5.39 1.22 18.10
N LEU A 273 -5.63 1.61 16.84
CA LEU A 273 -5.75 0.66 15.73
C LEU A 273 -4.50 -0.20 15.49
N GLU A 274 -3.30 0.34 15.67
CA GLU A 274 -2.05 -0.42 15.51
C GLU A 274 -1.82 -1.44 16.64
N THR A 275 -2.32 -1.13 17.84
CA THR A 275 -2.20 -1.98 19.04
C THR A 275 -3.42 -2.84 19.31
N ARG A 276 -4.53 -2.59 18.60
CA ARG A 276 -5.79 -3.33 18.71
C ARG A 276 -5.58 -4.75 18.24
N ASP A 277 -5.92 -5.70 19.11
CA ASP A 277 -5.74 -7.14 18.87
C ASP A 277 -7.00 -7.93 19.27
N ASP A 278 -8.17 -7.30 19.18
CA ASP A 278 -9.43 -8.02 19.32
C ASP A 278 -9.73 -8.86 18.06
N GLU A 279 -10.69 -9.78 18.18
CA GLU A 279 -11.06 -10.73 17.12
C GLU A 279 -11.41 -10.04 15.79
N ASN A 280 -11.89 -8.79 15.83
CA ASN A 280 -12.27 -8.02 14.64
C ASN A 280 -11.11 -7.19 14.05
N HIS A 281 -9.94 -7.13 14.69
CA HIS A 281 -8.83 -6.25 14.27
C HIS A 281 -7.44 -6.92 14.26
N SER A 282 -7.32 -8.16 14.75
CA SER A 282 -6.06 -8.91 14.82
C SER A 282 -5.29 -9.01 13.50
N ARG A 283 -5.97 -8.99 12.35
CA ARG A 283 -5.38 -9.06 11.00
C ARG A 283 -4.97 -7.69 10.45
N LYS A 284 -5.33 -6.60 11.15
CA LYS A 284 -5.00 -5.21 10.80
C LYS A 284 -5.46 -4.80 9.40
N MET A 285 -6.65 -5.24 8.99
CA MET A 285 -7.21 -4.92 7.67
C MET A 285 -7.47 -3.42 7.48
N TRP A 286 -7.58 -2.67 8.57
CA TRP A 286 -7.66 -1.19 8.56
C TRP A 286 -6.53 -0.54 7.74
N ARG A 287 -5.34 -1.16 7.66
CA ARG A 287 -4.21 -0.67 6.83
C ARG A 287 -4.57 -0.58 5.35
N PHE A 288 -5.57 -1.35 4.91
CA PHE A 288 -6.08 -1.38 3.54
C PHE A 288 -7.45 -0.70 3.39
N GLY A 289 -8.05 -0.22 4.49
CA GLY A 289 -9.45 0.22 4.54
C GLY A 289 -9.81 1.23 3.44
N ARG A 290 -8.89 2.14 3.10
CA ARG A 290 -9.10 3.16 2.06
C ARG A 290 -9.31 2.64 0.64
N ILE A 291 -8.95 1.40 0.36
CA ILE A 291 -9.22 0.74 -0.93
C ILE A 291 -10.72 0.41 -1.05
N PHE A 292 -11.33 0.11 0.10
CA PHE A 292 -12.68 -0.42 0.22
C PHE A 292 -13.70 0.64 0.61
N ASP A 293 -13.27 1.63 1.41
CA ASP A 293 -14.05 2.79 1.81
C ASP A 293 -13.20 4.07 1.62
N GLU A 294 -13.55 4.91 0.66
CA GLU A 294 -12.80 6.13 0.37
C GLU A 294 -12.82 7.16 1.51
N ASN A 295 -13.83 7.08 2.38
CA ASN A 295 -14.05 7.96 3.52
C ASN A 295 -13.34 7.47 4.78
N PHE A 296 -12.95 6.20 4.84
CA PHE A 296 -12.15 5.66 5.94
C PHE A 296 -10.90 6.53 6.16
N MET A 297 -10.72 7.02 7.40
CA MET A 297 -9.62 7.92 7.76
C MET A 297 -9.48 9.15 6.84
N ALA A 298 -10.58 9.68 6.29
CA ALA A 298 -10.55 10.84 5.41
C ALA A 298 -9.75 12.05 5.95
N PRO A 299 -9.81 12.39 7.26
CA PRO A 299 -9.01 13.46 7.84
C PRO A 299 -7.49 13.24 7.76
N LEU A 300 -7.03 11.97 7.78
CA LEU A 300 -5.61 11.59 7.71
C LEU A 300 -5.09 11.47 6.27
N ARG A 301 -5.93 11.75 5.27
CA ARG A 301 -5.49 11.81 3.88
C ARG A 301 -4.47 12.92 3.73
N THR A 302 -3.39 12.64 3.02
CA THR A 302 -2.33 13.63 2.77
C THR A 302 -2.85 14.92 2.14
N LYS A 303 -3.88 14.84 1.29
CA LYS A 303 -4.54 16.01 0.70
C LYS A 303 -5.35 16.85 1.71
N ALA A 304 -5.86 16.21 2.79
CA ALA A 304 -6.69 16.85 3.81
C ALA A 304 -5.84 17.42 4.96
N CYS A 305 -4.69 16.81 5.25
CA CYS A 305 -3.75 17.26 6.27
C CYS A 305 -2.30 17.41 5.74
N PRO A 306 -2.06 18.23 4.70
CA PRO A 306 -0.73 18.36 4.08
C PRO A 306 0.30 18.96 5.05
N ALA A 307 -0.09 19.94 5.87
CA ALA A 307 0.80 20.55 6.87
C ALA A 307 1.23 19.54 7.94
N PHE A 308 0.28 18.77 8.48
CA PHE A 308 0.57 17.71 9.46
C PHE A 308 1.51 16.65 8.88
N THR A 309 1.22 16.18 7.66
CA THR A 309 2.08 15.19 6.98
C THR A 309 3.49 15.76 6.74
N TYR A 310 3.59 17.06 6.41
CA TYR A 310 4.89 17.73 6.22
C TYR A 310 5.70 17.81 7.51
N ILE A 311 5.07 18.16 8.64
CA ILE A 311 5.73 18.19 9.97
C ILE A 311 6.37 16.83 10.26
N LEU A 312 5.60 15.74 10.12
CA LEU A 312 6.10 14.38 10.34
C LEU A 312 7.24 14.03 9.38
N ALA A 313 7.12 14.41 8.11
CA ALA A 313 8.14 14.16 7.09
C ALA A 313 9.44 14.90 7.40
N SER A 314 9.34 16.16 7.84
CA SER A 314 10.47 17.00 8.22
C SER A 314 11.17 16.43 9.45
N ALA A 315 10.41 16.10 10.50
CA ALA A 315 10.93 15.45 11.70
C ALA A 315 11.68 14.15 11.36
N LEU A 316 11.09 13.27 10.55
CA LEU A 316 11.75 12.03 10.15
C LEU A 316 13.00 12.25 9.29
N LYS A 317 12.99 13.25 8.40
CA LYS A 317 14.18 13.62 7.62
C LYS A 317 15.32 14.12 8.49
N GLN A 318 15.02 14.85 9.57
CA GLN A 318 16.04 15.32 10.52
C GLN A 318 16.66 14.14 11.29
N GLU A 319 15.84 13.17 11.68
CA GLU A 319 16.29 11.99 12.44
C GLU A 319 17.03 10.95 11.59
N ASP A 320 16.67 10.82 10.31
CA ASP A 320 17.33 9.89 9.38
C ASP A 320 17.39 10.46 7.96
N PRO A 321 18.32 11.40 7.70
CA PRO A 321 18.42 12.08 6.41
C PRO A 321 18.75 11.12 5.25
N GLN A 322 19.59 10.12 5.52
CA GLN A 322 20.08 9.20 4.49
C GLN A 322 18.97 8.27 4.00
N SER A 323 18.17 7.73 4.91
CA SER A 323 17.08 6.80 4.55
C SER A 323 15.83 7.52 3.99
N ASN A 324 15.75 8.85 4.13
CA ASN A 324 14.54 9.64 3.83
C ASN A 324 14.79 10.85 2.91
N GLN A 325 15.78 10.79 2.01
CA GLN A 325 16.16 11.91 1.14
C GLN A 325 14.98 12.54 0.38
N ASN A 326 14.05 11.71 -0.10
CA ASN A 326 12.91 12.12 -0.94
C ASN A 326 11.59 12.30 -0.18
N ILE A 327 11.60 12.23 1.16
CA ILE A 327 10.35 12.25 1.95
C ILE A 327 9.57 13.58 1.84
N LEU A 328 10.26 14.66 1.46
CA LEU A 328 9.67 15.98 1.24
C LEU A 328 9.19 16.20 -0.22
N ASN A 329 9.30 15.21 -1.09
CA ASN A 329 8.86 15.29 -2.50
C ASN A 329 7.42 14.78 -2.70
N ILE A 330 6.60 14.79 -1.65
CA ILE A 330 5.19 14.44 -1.75
C ILE A 330 4.47 15.57 -2.49
N VAL A 331 3.68 15.23 -3.52
CA VAL A 331 3.03 16.19 -4.44
C VAL A 331 2.23 17.26 -3.68
N HIS A 332 1.50 16.88 -2.64
CA HIS A 332 0.69 17.80 -1.82
C HIS A 332 1.50 18.80 -0.99
N PHE A 333 2.84 18.68 -0.94
CA PHE A 333 3.70 19.69 -0.32
C PHE A 333 4.06 20.83 -1.27
N ALA A 334 3.75 20.69 -2.57
CA ALA A 334 3.98 21.76 -3.55
C ALA A 334 3.17 23.02 -3.23
N ASP A 335 1.96 22.85 -2.67
CA ASP A 335 1.03 23.94 -2.35
C ASP A 335 1.37 24.65 -1.04
N ILE A 336 2.31 24.13 -0.25
CA ILE A 336 2.76 24.78 1.00
C ILE A 336 3.82 25.84 0.65
N SER A 337 3.54 27.09 1.00
CA SER A 337 4.45 28.22 0.75
C SER A 337 5.80 28.02 1.46
N ALA A 338 6.87 28.61 0.91
CA ALA A 338 8.21 28.50 1.48
C ALA A 338 8.28 29.04 2.92
N GLU A 339 7.56 30.13 3.20
CA GLU A 339 7.49 30.69 4.54
C GLU A 339 6.78 29.74 5.51
N ARG A 340 5.66 29.17 5.10
CA ARG A 340 4.94 28.18 5.92
C ARG A 340 5.79 26.93 6.16
N LYS A 341 6.56 26.46 5.18
CA LYS A 341 7.49 25.33 5.34
C LYS A 341 8.51 25.57 6.45
N ARG A 342 9.10 26.77 6.54
CA ARG A 342 10.05 27.13 7.60
C ARG A 342 9.42 27.01 8.99
N VAL A 343 8.20 27.50 9.14
CA VAL A 343 7.43 27.36 10.40
C VAL A 343 7.19 25.88 10.71
N LEU A 344 6.71 25.09 9.75
CA LEU A 344 6.46 23.66 9.94
C LEU A 344 7.74 22.85 10.21
N ASP A 345 8.88 23.25 9.66
CA ASP A 345 10.19 22.64 9.96
C ASP A 345 10.62 22.91 11.41
N ALA A 346 10.40 24.14 11.90
CA ALA A 346 10.64 24.49 13.31
C ALA A 346 9.73 23.68 14.24
N VAL A 347 8.46 23.53 13.87
CA VAL A 347 7.49 22.64 14.54
C VAL A 347 7.99 21.19 14.59
N GLY A 348 8.41 20.63 13.45
CA GLY A 348 8.93 19.26 13.38
C GLY A 348 10.17 19.06 14.27
N LYS A 349 11.04 20.07 14.35
CA LYS A 349 12.21 20.06 15.24
C LYS A 349 11.82 20.13 16.72
N ALA A 350 10.87 20.99 17.07
CA ALA A 350 10.34 21.10 18.43
C ALA A 350 9.72 19.77 18.87
N LEU A 351 8.92 19.14 17.99
CA LEU A 351 8.30 17.83 18.22
C LEU A 351 9.33 16.76 18.60
N VAL A 352 10.38 16.60 17.79
CA VAL A 352 11.47 15.65 18.07
C VAL A 352 12.15 15.94 19.41
N THR A 353 12.38 17.24 19.69
CA THR A 353 13.03 17.68 20.92
C THR A 353 12.19 17.31 22.15
N GLU A 354 10.88 17.54 22.11
CA GLU A 354 9.97 17.20 23.21
C GLU A 354 9.88 15.69 23.43
N ILE A 355 9.78 14.89 22.37
CA ILE A 355 9.74 13.41 22.49
C ILE A 355 11.01 12.88 23.19
N ARG A 356 12.17 13.45 22.86
CA ARG A 356 13.45 13.04 23.47
C ARG A 356 13.58 13.45 24.94
N LYS A 357 12.86 14.48 25.38
CA LYS A 357 12.82 14.90 26.79
C LYS A 357 11.92 14.00 27.64
N MET A 358 10.96 13.30 27.02
CA MET A 358 10.08 12.41 27.75
C MET A 358 10.86 11.20 28.28
N PRO A 359 10.67 10.82 29.56
CA PRO A 359 11.32 9.65 30.11
C PRO A 359 10.88 8.41 29.31
N MET A 360 11.85 7.64 28.82
CA MET A 360 11.57 6.38 28.14
C MET A 360 10.88 5.43 29.13
N GLN A 361 9.59 5.16 28.92
CA GLN A 361 8.80 4.19 29.71
C GLN A 361 8.69 2.85 29.01
#